data_AF-A0A0D1XWN8-F1
#
_entry.id   AF-A0A0D1XWN8-F1
#
_cell.length_a   1.000
_cell.length_b   1.000
_cell.length_c   1.000
_cell.angle_alpha   90.00
_cell.angle_beta   90.00
_cell.angle_gamma   90.00
#
_symmetry.space_group_name_H-M   'P 1'
#
loop_
_entity.id
_entity.type
_entity.pdbx_description
1 polymer ?
#
loop_
_entity_poly.entity_id
_entity_poly.type
_entity_poly.pdbx_seq_one_letter_code
_entity_poly.pdbx_strand_id
1 'polypeptide(L)'
;MAFVGILGFLQTITIVLISDLDLKTLPARSSVVTTPYSLKWTYTNNSKQPEIDIIDRSTTWLRKPQMYPTVAEYSQPRYIEDGVEDTGISLRAFLPLTAASDRETLHEYIGRTTVVDTRVTCQVPDLLNAMVQASSTLLTLNGTVRATTKTPRLGNFTAVISNVQDSNGQIPYEYNVPVPFSCTAGSDGEGDTITKAAGQWRVSLCQLGETSSVASGGLVSEFRDPARLPKTRQSRTILGIGSEQLGTGYLLLNVTLGGAAKWEAVTGNGATAPAISQHGPWRDLVYSNADLVLSVSLCYSGFDAADLPVQINSKSNRSEPFPTYDRQSGTFKFESRNTWLAEDDELSPMEPYIRRFVNMYTEKVAAIGIGNAPNITTILWQSAECLTLTSQRICPDPMYMWLFQDIVKTGGSVAFALQSLLTLLSSLAYYDQLGQFDKIDQARQTFFATTNTPQDYTGFIAVAAVVIIHTVLITAVLYVFLAQTECSMLGNTWQAVGQLVSTNTVDFFDIATIRKDSQVQQYLRRVGTYRTRVGIGERQTDGHVGLLKS
;
A
#
# COMPACT_ATOMS: atom_id res chain seq x y z
N MET A 1 26.84 51.15 -16.22
CA MET A 1 25.76 50.58 -17.07
C MET A 1 26.08 49.16 -17.55
N ALA A 2 27.29 48.85 -18.02
CA ALA A 2 27.64 47.50 -18.50
C ALA A 2 27.41 46.36 -17.48
N PHE A 3 27.65 46.62 -16.19
CA PHE A 3 27.50 45.61 -15.13
C PHE A 3 26.03 45.18 -14.89
N VAL A 4 25.09 46.10 -15.05
CA VAL A 4 23.64 45.83 -14.89
C VAL A 4 23.11 45.04 -16.08
N GLY A 5 23.61 45.31 -17.29
CA GLY A 5 23.26 44.55 -18.50
C GLY A 5 23.73 43.09 -18.45
N ILE A 6 24.92 42.82 -17.89
CA ILE A 6 25.46 41.46 -17.75
C ILE A 6 24.63 40.64 -16.76
N LEU A 7 24.25 41.22 -15.62
CA LEU A 7 23.37 40.56 -14.63
C LEU A 7 21.98 40.25 -15.20
N GLY A 8 21.39 41.19 -15.96
CA GLY A 8 20.10 40.96 -16.63
C GLY A 8 20.17 39.84 -17.67
N PHE A 9 21.25 39.76 -18.44
CA PHE A 9 21.44 38.73 -19.46
C PHE A 9 21.68 37.33 -18.87
N LEU A 10 22.38 37.24 -17.74
CA LEU A 10 22.56 35.97 -17.01
C LEU A 10 21.24 35.45 -16.43
N GLN A 11 20.39 36.36 -15.94
CA GLN A 11 19.06 36.00 -15.43
C GLN A 11 18.14 35.49 -16.55
N THR A 12 18.14 36.11 -17.73
CA THR A 12 17.30 35.66 -18.85
C THR A 12 17.73 34.30 -19.40
N ILE A 13 19.04 34.03 -19.51
CA ILE A 13 19.55 32.70 -19.92
C ILE A 13 19.08 31.62 -18.93
N THR A 14 19.15 31.91 -17.63
CA THR A 14 18.74 30.96 -16.59
C THR A 14 17.23 30.68 -16.68
N ILE A 15 16.39 31.70 -16.88
CA ILE A 15 14.94 31.54 -17.02
C ILE A 15 14.58 30.72 -18.26
N VAL A 16 15.23 30.99 -19.40
CA VAL A 16 14.99 30.28 -20.67
C VAL A 16 15.44 28.82 -20.60
N LEU A 17 16.49 28.50 -19.83
CA LEU A 17 16.89 27.12 -19.59
C LEU A 17 15.97 26.40 -18.60
N ILE A 18 15.45 27.11 -17.59
CA ILE A 18 14.51 26.55 -16.61
C ILE A 18 13.14 26.31 -17.25
N SER A 19 12.71 27.09 -18.24
CA SER A 19 11.42 26.88 -18.93
C SER A 19 11.34 25.57 -19.70
N ASP A 20 12.48 24.95 -20.03
CA ASP A 20 12.54 23.64 -20.67
C ASP A 20 12.41 22.47 -19.66
N LEU A 21 12.46 22.77 -18.35
CA LEU A 21 12.33 21.78 -17.27
C LEU A 21 10.87 21.70 -16.80
N ASP A 22 10.36 20.47 -16.69
CA ASP A 22 9.08 20.18 -16.05
C ASP A 22 9.24 19.13 -14.95
N LEU A 23 8.33 19.17 -13.98
CA LEU A 23 8.28 18.24 -12.87
C LEU A 23 7.62 16.94 -13.32
N LYS A 24 8.40 15.86 -13.34
CA LYS A 24 7.88 14.51 -13.63
C LYS A 24 8.20 13.56 -12.50
N THR A 25 7.24 12.71 -12.17
CA THR A 25 7.44 11.60 -11.24
C THR A 25 8.11 10.46 -12.00
N LEU A 26 9.32 10.11 -11.57
CA LEU A 26 10.10 9.01 -12.12
C LEU A 26 10.50 8.05 -11.01
N PRO A 27 10.68 6.75 -11.31
CA PRO A 27 11.29 5.83 -10.36
C PRO A 27 12.68 6.33 -9.97
N ALA A 28 12.89 6.53 -8.66
CA ALA A 28 14.15 6.94 -8.09
C ALA A 28 15.19 5.82 -8.20
N ARG A 29 16.40 6.08 -7.71
CA ARG A 29 17.42 5.03 -7.61
C ARG A 29 16.96 3.95 -6.63
N SER A 30 17.01 2.69 -7.08
CA SER A 30 16.76 1.54 -6.24
C SER A 30 17.75 1.48 -5.07
N SER A 31 17.24 1.20 -3.87
CA SER A 31 18.02 1.06 -2.65
C SER A 31 17.77 -0.29 -2.01
N VAL A 32 18.79 -0.87 -1.37
CA VAL A 32 18.66 -2.11 -0.60
C VAL A 32 18.67 -1.73 0.87
N VAL A 33 17.62 -2.11 1.59
CA VAL A 33 17.42 -1.80 3.00
C VAL A 33 17.03 -3.07 3.75
N THR A 34 17.54 -3.23 4.97
CA THR A 34 17.11 -4.31 5.85
C THR A 34 15.73 -3.98 6.41
N THR A 35 14.72 -4.78 6.08
CA THR A 35 13.35 -4.58 6.53
C THR A 35 12.91 -5.70 7.47
N PRO A 36 12.32 -5.37 8.62
CA PRO A 36 11.67 -6.36 9.46
C PRO A 36 10.33 -6.75 8.82
N TYR A 37 10.07 -8.05 8.68
CA TYR A 37 8.93 -8.52 7.89
C TYR A 37 7.94 -9.38 8.66
N SER A 38 8.32 -9.95 9.80
CA SER A 38 7.46 -10.85 10.59
C SER A 38 8.07 -11.17 11.98
N LEU A 39 7.37 -11.97 12.79
CA LEU A 39 7.79 -12.45 14.11
C LEU A 39 8.48 -13.83 14.03
N LYS A 40 9.52 -14.05 14.82
CA LYS A 40 10.15 -15.37 15.00
C LYS A 40 9.34 -16.21 15.98
N TRP A 41 9.30 -17.49 15.66
CA TRP A 41 8.62 -18.49 16.45
C TRP A 41 9.58 -19.61 16.81
N THR A 42 9.59 -20.02 18.07
CA THR A 42 10.35 -21.16 18.55
C THR A 42 9.41 -22.31 18.87
N TYR A 43 9.87 -23.53 18.55
CA TYR A 43 9.16 -24.75 18.89
C TYR A 43 9.63 -25.24 20.25
N THR A 44 8.72 -25.26 21.22
CA THR A 44 8.90 -26.01 22.46
C THR A 44 8.09 -27.30 22.37
N ASN A 45 8.44 -28.32 23.15
CA ASN A 45 8.02 -29.73 22.98
C ASN A 45 6.51 -30.03 22.84
N ASN A 46 5.59 -29.06 22.88
CA ASN A 46 4.18 -29.18 22.48
C ASN A 46 3.52 -27.85 22.05
N SER A 47 4.25 -26.75 21.84
CA SER A 47 3.66 -25.46 21.45
C SER A 47 4.62 -24.58 20.63
N LYS A 48 4.04 -23.89 19.63
CA LYS A 48 4.71 -22.83 18.86
C LYS A 48 4.52 -21.53 19.65
N GLN A 49 5.62 -20.96 20.17
CA GLN A 49 5.57 -19.71 20.94
C GLN A 49 6.40 -18.63 20.24
N PRO A 50 5.95 -17.37 20.28
CA PRO A 50 6.72 -16.28 19.67
C PRO A 50 7.97 -16.03 20.53
N GLU A 51 9.08 -15.66 19.91
CA GLU A 51 10.33 -15.33 20.62
C GLU A 51 10.20 -14.02 21.42
N ILE A 52 9.27 -13.15 20.97
CA ILE A 52 8.91 -11.88 21.61
C ILE A 52 7.42 -11.91 21.97
N ASP A 53 7.07 -11.35 23.13
CA ASP A 53 5.67 -11.23 23.55
C ASP A 53 4.86 -10.38 22.56
N ILE A 54 3.81 -10.99 22.02
CA ILE A 54 2.82 -10.33 21.18
C ILE A 54 2.03 -9.34 22.04
N ILE A 55 1.94 -8.07 21.62
CA ILE A 55 1.13 -7.09 22.34
C ILE A 55 -0.36 -7.42 22.12
N ASP A 56 -1.00 -7.96 23.16
CA ASP A 56 -2.44 -8.21 23.17
C ASP A 56 -3.20 -6.91 23.48
N ARG A 57 -3.61 -6.20 22.42
CA ARG A 57 -4.47 -5.01 22.51
C ARG A 57 -5.96 -5.34 22.47
N SER A 58 -6.37 -6.56 22.84
CA SER A 58 -7.70 -7.13 22.57
C SER A 58 -7.96 -7.40 21.08
N THR A 59 -9.07 -8.07 20.78
CA THR A 59 -9.42 -8.47 19.40
C THR A 59 -9.54 -7.28 18.45
N THR A 60 -9.10 -7.43 17.20
CA THR A 60 -9.11 -6.35 16.19
C THR A 60 -10.51 -5.82 15.92
N TRP A 61 -11.52 -6.66 16.08
CA TRP A 61 -12.94 -6.31 15.95
C TRP A 61 -13.35 -5.12 16.83
N LEU A 62 -12.77 -4.94 18.02
CA LEU A 62 -13.14 -3.86 18.94
C LEU A 62 -12.37 -2.56 18.69
N ARG A 63 -11.44 -2.56 17.75
CA ARG A 63 -10.52 -1.45 17.54
C ARG A 63 -10.83 -0.69 16.27
N LYS A 64 -10.90 0.63 16.40
CA LYS A 64 -11.04 1.54 15.27
C LYS A 64 -9.84 1.44 14.31
N PRO A 65 -10.04 1.12 13.02
CA PRO A 65 -9.01 1.28 12.00
C PRO A 65 -8.50 2.72 11.95
N GLN A 66 -7.19 2.93 12.20
CA GLN A 66 -6.58 4.27 12.13
C GLN A 66 -6.06 4.61 10.72
N MET A 67 -5.85 3.58 9.89
CA MET A 67 -5.27 3.68 8.56
C MET A 67 -5.83 2.56 7.67
N TYR A 68 -5.88 2.83 6.38
CA TYR A 68 -6.28 1.89 5.33
C TYR A 68 -5.09 1.68 4.40
N PRO A 69 -4.09 0.91 4.84
CA PRO A 69 -2.83 0.78 4.13
C PRO A 69 -3.06 0.28 2.71
N THR A 70 -2.32 0.86 1.76
CA THR A 70 -2.24 0.26 0.44
C THR A 70 -1.47 -1.05 0.52
N VAL A 71 -2.07 -2.11 -0.01
CA VAL A 71 -1.49 -3.46 -0.04
C VAL A 71 -1.21 -3.86 -1.48
N ALA A 72 -0.25 -4.77 -1.68
CA ALA A 72 -0.09 -5.44 -2.96
C ALA A 72 -1.03 -6.63 -3.02
N GLU A 73 -1.78 -6.81 -4.11
CA GLU A 73 -2.89 -7.77 -4.12
C GLU A 73 -2.95 -8.62 -5.38
N TYR A 74 -2.61 -9.90 -5.30
CA TYR A 74 -2.84 -10.87 -6.35
C TYR A 74 -4.29 -11.33 -6.42
N SER A 75 -4.93 -11.16 -7.57
CA SER A 75 -6.30 -11.62 -7.78
C SER A 75 -6.48 -12.41 -9.08
N GLN A 76 -7.08 -13.60 -9.00
CA GLN A 76 -7.46 -14.39 -10.18
C GLN A 76 -8.96 -14.29 -10.47
N PRO A 77 -9.39 -14.61 -11.70
CA PRO A 77 -10.80 -14.68 -12.04
C PRO A 77 -11.58 -15.60 -11.10
N ARG A 78 -12.80 -15.18 -10.78
CA ARG A 78 -13.72 -15.95 -9.94
C ARG A 78 -14.16 -17.26 -10.58
N TYR A 79 -14.40 -18.26 -9.74
CA TYR A 79 -15.20 -19.41 -10.12
C TYR A 79 -16.67 -18.97 -10.29
N ILE A 80 -17.31 -19.43 -11.37
CA ILE A 80 -18.68 -19.04 -11.71
C ILE A 80 -19.56 -20.28 -11.64
N GLU A 81 -20.48 -20.28 -10.69
CA GLU A 81 -21.53 -21.29 -10.55
C GLU A 81 -22.79 -20.62 -10.00
N ASP A 82 -23.96 -21.12 -10.40
CA ASP A 82 -25.23 -20.54 -9.95
C ASP A 82 -25.44 -20.75 -8.43
N GLY A 83 -25.94 -19.73 -7.75
CA GLY A 83 -26.08 -19.73 -6.29
C GLY A 83 -24.75 -19.66 -5.51
N VAL A 84 -23.62 -19.43 -6.18
CA VAL A 84 -22.29 -19.27 -5.58
C VAL A 84 -21.67 -17.92 -5.94
N GLU A 85 -21.20 -17.20 -4.92
CA GLU A 85 -20.35 -16.02 -5.06
C GLU A 85 -18.93 -16.38 -4.66
N ASP A 86 -17.99 -16.35 -5.60
CA ASP A 86 -16.56 -16.50 -5.32
C ASP A 86 -15.84 -15.19 -5.63
N THR A 87 -14.95 -14.77 -4.74
CA THR A 87 -14.04 -13.64 -4.97
C THR A 87 -12.92 -13.99 -5.95
N GLY A 88 -12.68 -15.29 -6.18
CA GLY A 88 -11.47 -15.78 -6.83
C GLY A 88 -10.28 -15.77 -5.88
N ILE A 89 -9.16 -16.37 -6.30
CA ILE A 89 -7.90 -16.31 -5.54
C ILE A 89 -7.57 -14.86 -5.27
N SER A 90 -7.29 -14.53 -4.01
CA SER A 90 -7.07 -13.16 -3.55
C SER A 90 -6.00 -13.11 -2.47
N LEU A 91 -4.73 -12.95 -2.86
CA LEU A 91 -3.60 -12.88 -1.94
C LEU A 91 -3.17 -11.43 -1.73
N ARG A 92 -2.95 -11.01 -0.48
CA ARG A 92 -2.63 -9.63 -0.12
C ARG A 92 -1.33 -9.59 0.66
N ALA A 93 -0.30 -8.96 0.10
CA ALA A 93 0.99 -8.77 0.73
C ALA A 93 1.04 -7.42 1.49
N PHE A 94 1.38 -7.47 2.77
CA PHE A 94 1.42 -6.30 3.63
C PHE A 94 2.82 -5.70 3.70
N LEU A 95 3.03 -4.57 3.05
CA LEU A 95 4.35 -3.93 2.97
C LEU A 95 4.89 -3.56 4.36
N PRO A 96 6.13 -3.91 4.71
CA PRO A 96 6.76 -3.60 6.00
C PRO A 96 7.24 -2.14 6.07
N LEU A 97 6.37 -1.21 5.66
CA LEU A 97 6.60 0.23 5.63
C LEU A 97 5.62 0.90 6.59
N THR A 98 6.12 1.66 7.56
CA THR A 98 5.29 2.29 8.59
C THR A 98 4.62 3.58 8.09
N ALA A 99 5.32 4.37 7.28
CA ALA A 99 4.83 5.64 6.76
C ALA A 99 3.91 5.45 5.53
N ALA A 100 2.77 6.16 5.53
CA ALA A 100 1.86 6.18 4.38
C ALA A 100 2.53 6.75 3.13
N SER A 101 3.35 7.80 3.29
CA SER A 101 4.12 8.41 2.18
C SER A 101 4.97 7.39 1.43
N ASP A 102 5.56 6.45 2.15
CA ASP A 102 6.47 5.46 1.56
C ASP A 102 5.67 4.39 0.82
N ARG A 103 4.54 3.94 1.39
CA ARG A 103 3.63 2.98 0.72
C ARG A 103 2.98 3.58 -0.53
N GLU A 104 2.57 4.84 -0.46
CA GLU A 104 1.91 5.57 -1.55
C GLU A 104 2.82 5.87 -2.73
N THR A 105 4.12 6.10 -2.48
CA THR A 105 5.13 6.39 -3.49
C THR A 105 5.95 5.16 -3.89
N LEU A 106 5.63 3.97 -3.38
CA LEU A 106 6.36 2.76 -3.74
C LEU A 106 6.14 2.39 -5.21
N HIS A 107 7.22 2.34 -5.98
CA HIS A 107 7.23 1.88 -7.37
C HIS A 107 7.54 0.38 -7.46
N GLU A 108 8.58 -0.08 -6.76
CA GLU A 108 8.99 -1.49 -6.77
C GLU A 108 9.44 -1.91 -5.38
N TYR A 109 9.03 -3.10 -4.94
CA TYR A 109 9.53 -3.78 -3.75
C TYR A 109 9.83 -5.24 -4.06
N ILE A 110 11.06 -5.66 -3.77
CA ILE A 110 11.52 -7.04 -3.91
C ILE A 110 12.11 -7.47 -2.58
N GLY A 111 11.45 -8.37 -1.86
CA GLY A 111 11.88 -8.79 -0.52
C GLY A 111 10.87 -9.72 0.12
N ARG A 112 11.14 -10.16 1.35
CA ARG A 112 10.20 -11.00 2.09
C ARG A 112 9.18 -10.18 2.85
N THR A 113 7.93 -10.63 2.82
CA THR A 113 6.84 -10.02 3.58
C THR A 113 5.72 -11.00 3.87
N THR A 114 4.85 -10.66 4.82
CA THR A 114 3.68 -11.48 5.12
C THR A 114 2.60 -11.27 4.06
N VAL A 115 2.17 -12.39 3.48
CA VAL A 115 1.10 -12.48 2.47
C VAL A 115 -0.07 -13.24 3.08
N VAL A 116 -1.28 -12.69 2.92
CA VAL A 116 -2.52 -13.26 3.45
C VAL A 116 -3.43 -13.69 2.31
N ASP A 117 -3.92 -14.93 2.37
CA ASP A 117 -5.01 -15.40 1.52
C ASP A 117 -6.33 -14.90 2.08
N THR A 118 -7.02 -14.06 1.31
CA THR A 118 -8.27 -13.41 1.72
C THR A 118 -9.46 -13.90 0.91
N ARG A 119 -9.30 -14.98 0.13
CA ARG A 119 -10.37 -15.53 -0.70
C ARG A 119 -11.59 -15.91 0.15
N VAL A 120 -12.77 -15.60 -0.38
CA VAL A 120 -14.06 -15.95 0.22
C VAL A 120 -14.98 -16.54 -0.85
N THR A 121 -15.65 -17.63 -0.51
CA THR A 121 -16.76 -18.18 -1.29
C THR A 121 -18.02 -18.19 -0.44
N CYS A 122 -19.11 -17.58 -0.92
CA CYS A 122 -20.43 -17.63 -0.29
C CYS A 122 -21.40 -18.40 -1.17
N GLN A 123 -22.31 -19.16 -0.55
CA GLN A 123 -23.28 -19.97 -1.26
C GLN A 123 -24.55 -20.15 -0.46
N VAL A 124 -25.61 -20.59 -1.13
CA VAL A 124 -26.87 -20.94 -0.49
C VAL A 124 -26.63 -22.09 0.51
N PRO A 125 -26.92 -21.94 1.81
CA PRO A 125 -26.75 -23.03 2.78
C PRO A 125 -27.81 -24.11 2.61
N ASP A 126 -27.44 -25.36 2.92
CA ASP A 126 -28.41 -26.41 3.22
C ASP A 126 -28.59 -26.49 4.74
N LEU A 127 -29.77 -26.06 5.18
CA LEU A 127 -30.13 -25.91 6.60
C LEU A 127 -31.05 -27.07 7.00
N LEU A 128 -30.63 -27.85 7.99
CA LEU A 128 -31.40 -28.97 8.54
C LEU A 128 -31.79 -28.67 9.98
N ASN A 129 -33.06 -28.93 10.32
CA ASN A 129 -33.65 -28.66 11.63
C ASN A 129 -33.47 -27.18 12.06
N ALA A 130 -33.54 -26.26 11.10
CA ALA A 130 -33.42 -24.83 11.36
C ALA A 130 -34.64 -24.29 12.10
N MET A 131 -34.41 -23.75 13.30
CA MET A 131 -35.43 -23.11 14.13
C MET A 131 -34.98 -21.71 14.49
N VAL A 132 -35.89 -20.75 14.33
CA VAL A 132 -35.69 -19.38 14.81
C VAL A 132 -36.46 -19.21 16.11
N GLN A 133 -35.80 -18.67 17.10
CA GLN A 133 -36.39 -18.23 18.36
C GLN A 133 -36.17 -16.73 18.49
N ALA A 134 -37.23 -15.97 18.72
CA ALA A 134 -37.13 -14.55 19.03
C ALA A 134 -37.11 -14.32 20.55
N SER A 135 -36.35 -13.31 20.93
CA SER A 135 -36.37 -12.64 22.23
C SER A 135 -36.70 -11.17 21.98
N SER A 136 -36.99 -10.42 23.06
CA SER A 136 -37.34 -8.99 23.03
C SER A 136 -36.52 -8.12 22.07
N THR A 137 -35.25 -8.44 21.85
CA THR A 137 -34.36 -7.68 20.97
C THR A 137 -33.53 -8.55 20.01
N LEU A 138 -33.47 -9.88 20.18
CA LEU A 138 -32.63 -10.79 19.37
C LEU A 138 -33.43 -11.88 18.66
N LEU A 139 -32.95 -12.31 17.50
CA LEU A 139 -33.33 -13.56 16.84
C LEU A 139 -32.20 -14.56 16.97
N THR A 140 -32.48 -15.77 17.43
CA THR A 140 -31.51 -16.87 17.50
C THR A 140 -31.91 -17.94 16.50
N LEU A 141 -31.04 -18.22 15.55
CA LEU A 141 -31.20 -19.30 14.56
C LEU A 141 -30.33 -20.49 14.96
N ASN A 142 -30.99 -21.59 15.29
CA ASN A 142 -30.38 -22.85 15.68
C ASN A 142 -30.60 -23.90 14.59
N GLY A 143 -29.63 -24.78 14.37
CA GLY A 143 -29.80 -25.89 13.44
C GLY A 143 -28.47 -26.54 13.10
N THR A 144 -28.45 -27.27 11.98
CA THR A 144 -27.22 -27.76 11.37
C THR A 144 -27.11 -27.24 9.94
N VAL A 145 -25.90 -26.96 9.50
CA VAL A 145 -25.61 -26.40 8.18
C VAL A 145 -24.60 -27.26 7.42
N ARG A 146 -24.79 -27.38 6.11
CA ARG A 146 -23.76 -27.87 5.19
C ARG A 146 -23.73 -27.05 3.91
N ALA A 147 -22.60 -27.12 3.21
CA ALA A 147 -22.46 -26.62 1.85
C ALA A 147 -23.43 -27.34 0.89
N THR A 148 -24.10 -26.59 0.02
CA THR A 148 -24.92 -27.13 -1.08
C THR A 148 -24.06 -27.50 -2.28
N THR A 149 -23.06 -26.67 -2.57
CA THR A 149 -22.22 -26.75 -3.75
C THR A 149 -20.76 -26.94 -3.37
N LYS A 150 -20.04 -27.77 -4.13
CA LYS A 150 -18.60 -27.95 -3.96
C LYS A 150 -17.86 -26.90 -4.78
N THR A 151 -17.20 -25.95 -4.12
CA THR A 151 -16.38 -24.95 -4.79
C THR A 151 -14.91 -25.38 -4.86
N PRO A 152 -14.11 -24.84 -5.80
CA PRO A 152 -12.69 -25.15 -5.88
C PRO A 152 -11.97 -24.84 -4.57
N ARG A 153 -11.17 -25.80 -4.08
CA ARG A 153 -10.46 -25.74 -2.80
C ARG A 153 -11.36 -25.66 -1.57
N LEU A 154 -12.68 -25.87 -1.68
CA LEU A 154 -13.49 -26.12 -0.50
C LEU A 154 -13.05 -27.44 0.14
N GLY A 155 -12.48 -27.33 1.34
CA GLY A 155 -12.12 -28.49 2.13
C GLY A 155 -13.39 -29.23 2.53
N ASN A 156 -13.61 -30.40 1.93
CA ASN A 156 -14.66 -31.31 2.35
C ASN A 156 -14.22 -32.01 3.65
N PHE A 157 -14.13 -31.21 4.71
CA PHE A 157 -13.72 -31.62 6.04
C PHE A 157 -14.56 -30.85 7.05
N THR A 158 -15.80 -31.30 7.20
CA THR A 158 -16.58 -31.01 8.41
C THR A 158 -16.42 -32.18 9.37
N ALA A 159 -16.39 -31.92 10.68
CA ALA A 159 -16.30 -32.98 11.67
C ALA A 159 -17.10 -32.64 12.92
N VAL A 160 -17.81 -33.63 13.49
CA VAL A 160 -18.54 -33.51 14.75
C VAL A 160 -18.26 -34.74 15.61
N ILE A 161 -18.16 -34.58 16.93
CA ILE A 161 -18.09 -35.71 17.86
C ILE A 161 -19.33 -36.60 17.69
N SER A 162 -19.12 -37.90 17.47
CA SER A 162 -20.22 -38.86 17.38
C SER A 162 -20.88 -39.05 18.74
N ASN A 163 -22.17 -39.40 18.76
CA ASN A 163 -22.87 -39.75 19.99
C ASN A 163 -22.69 -41.23 20.38
N VAL A 164 -22.00 -42.02 19.55
CA VAL A 164 -21.85 -43.47 19.72
C VAL A 164 -20.40 -43.80 20.05
N GLN A 165 -20.16 -44.51 21.15
CA GLN A 165 -18.82 -45.03 21.47
C GLN A 165 -18.44 -46.17 20.52
N ASP A 166 -17.19 -46.18 20.07
CA ASP A 166 -16.61 -47.30 19.34
C ASP A 166 -16.42 -48.52 20.24
N SER A 167 -16.05 -49.65 19.63
CA SER A 167 -15.81 -50.91 20.34
C SER A 167 -14.72 -50.84 21.41
N ASN A 168 -13.92 -49.79 21.44
CA ASN A 168 -12.83 -49.56 22.39
C ASN A 168 -13.20 -48.50 23.45
N GLY A 169 -14.46 -48.06 23.51
CA GLY A 169 -14.94 -47.03 24.44
C GLY A 169 -14.46 -45.61 24.11
N GLN A 170 -13.93 -45.36 22.91
CA GLN A 170 -13.59 -44.03 22.43
C GLN A 170 -14.77 -43.43 21.66
N ILE A 171 -14.97 -42.12 21.75
CA ILE A 171 -15.98 -41.44 20.95
C ILE A 171 -15.32 -41.02 19.61
N PRO A 172 -15.72 -41.60 18.47
CA PRO A 172 -15.16 -41.26 17.17
C PRO A 172 -15.72 -39.94 16.66
N TYR A 173 -15.05 -39.36 15.66
CA TYR A 173 -15.56 -38.21 14.92
C TYR A 173 -16.32 -38.68 13.68
N GLU A 174 -17.46 -38.07 13.42
CA GLU A 174 -18.18 -38.18 12.16
C GLU A 174 -17.69 -37.08 11.22
N TYR A 175 -17.25 -37.46 10.02
CA TYR A 175 -16.71 -36.55 9.02
C TYR A 175 -17.71 -36.32 7.90
N ASN A 176 -17.65 -35.14 7.28
CA ASN A 176 -18.53 -34.73 6.17
C ASN A 176 -20.02 -34.72 6.55
N VAL A 177 -20.30 -34.41 7.81
CA VAL A 177 -21.64 -34.28 8.36
C VAL A 177 -22.04 -32.80 8.50
N PRO A 178 -23.35 -32.48 8.51
CA PRO A 178 -23.84 -31.15 8.81
C PRO A 178 -23.34 -30.65 10.17
N VAL A 179 -22.92 -29.39 10.21
CA VAL A 179 -22.28 -28.78 11.38
C VAL A 179 -23.33 -28.05 12.21
N PRO A 180 -23.45 -28.33 13.52
CA PRO A 180 -24.38 -27.63 14.40
C PRO A 180 -23.96 -26.16 14.61
N PHE A 181 -24.96 -25.26 14.65
CA PHE A 181 -24.76 -23.83 14.87
C PHE A 181 -25.93 -23.22 15.66
N SER A 182 -25.66 -22.08 16.30
CA SER A 182 -26.60 -21.28 17.13
C SER A 182 -26.33 -19.78 16.96
N CYS A 183 -26.70 -19.20 15.82
CA CYS A 183 -26.29 -17.83 15.45
C CYS A 183 -27.33 -16.80 15.84
N THR A 184 -26.91 -15.60 16.26
CA THR A 184 -27.83 -14.53 16.67
C THR A 184 -27.87 -13.39 15.66
N ALA A 185 -29.04 -12.83 15.40
CA ALA A 185 -29.21 -11.60 14.62
C ALA A 185 -30.01 -10.57 15.43
N GLY A 186 -29.71 -9.29 15.25
CA GLY A 186 -30.47 -8.21 15.90
C GLY A 186 -31.89 -8.11 15.34
N SER A 187 -32.89 -8.05 16.21
CA SER A 187 -34.23 -7.55 15.89
C SER A 187 -34.35 -6.09 16.32
N ASP A 188 -35.31 -5.36 15.75
CA ASP A 188 -35.62 -4.00 16.17
C ASP A 188 -36.34 -4.04 17.53
N GLY A 189 -35.55 -3.96 18.61
CA GLY A 189 -36.07 -3.95 19.98
C GLY A 189 -37.10 -2.85 20.21
N GLU A 190 -38.11 -3.16 21.02
CA GLU A 190 -39.11 -2.19 21.47
C GLU A 190 -38.44 -1.18 22.41
N GLY A 191 -38.12 0.02 21.89
CA GLY A 191 -37.45 1.09 22.64
C GLY A 191 -36.04 1.45 22.17
N ASP A 192 -35.55 0.90 21.05
CA ASP A 192 -34.27 1.35 20.47
C ASP A 192 -34.41 2.78 19.90
N THR A 193 -34.16 3.75 20.78
CA THR A 193 -34.13 5.19 20.51
C THR A 193 -32.79 5.65 19.95
N ILE A 194 -31.79 4.74 19.86
CA ILE A 194 -30.59 4.98 19.06
C ILE A 194 -31.05 4.85 17.62
N THR A 195 -31.46 6.01 17.09
CA THR A 195 -31.83 6.28 15.70
C THR A 195 -31.55 5.10 14.80
N LYS A 196 -32.63 4.40 14.37
CA LYS A 196 -32.63 3.66 13.10
C LYS A 196 -31.87 4.53 12.11
N ALA A 197 -30.59 4.23 11.84
CA ALA A 197 -29.87 4.92 10.79
C ALA A 197 -30.59 4.49 9.52
N ALA A 198 -31.51 5.35 9.06
CA ALA A 198 -32.53 5.01 8.09
C ALA A 198 -31.84 4.37 6.88
N GLY A 199 -32.15 3.10 6.62
CA GLY A 199 -31.60 2.35 5.50
C GLY A 199 -30.37 1.47 5.77
N GLN A 200 -29.92 1.22 7.00
CA GLN A 200 -29.01 0.09 7.29
C GLN A 200 -29.69 -1.28 7.03
N TRP A 201 -28.93 -2.35 6.82
CA TRP A 201 -29.43 -3.73 6.75
C TRP A 201 -29.12 -4.45 8.06
N ARG A 202 -30.10 -5.15 8.66
CA ARG A 202 -29.92 -5.83 9.95
C ARG A 202 -29.12 -7.12 9.75
N VAL A 203 -27.81 -6.95 9.55
CA VAL A 203 -26.87 -8.03 9.23
C VAL A 203 -26.09 -8.45 10.47
N SER A 204 -25.87 -9.74 10.61
CA SER A 204 -24.99 -10.32 11.62
C SER A 204 -24.10 -11.37 10.97
N LEU A 205 -22.85 -11.45 11.41
CA LEU A 205 -21.84 -12.37 10.91
C LEU A 205 -21.48 -13.34 12.05
N CYS A 206 -21.74 -14.62 11.83
CA CYS A 206 -21.57 -15.68 12.81
C CYS A 206 -20.42 -16.59 12.39
N GLN A 207 -19.33 -16.57 13.15
CA GLN A 207 -18.22 -17.50 12.92
C GLN A 207 -18.59 -18.89 13.46
N LEU A 208 -18.52 -19.90 12.62
CA LEU A 208 -18.83 -21.28 12.98
C LEU A 208 -17.72 -21.89 13.85
N GLY A 209 -18.13 -22.81 14.74
CA GLY A 209 -17.25 -23.50 15.68
C GLY A 209 -16.05 -24.20 15.05
N GLU A 210 -14.86 -23.89 15.59
CA GLU A 210 -13.61 -24.65 15.42
C GLU A 210 -13.11 -25.07 16.81
N THR A 211 -13.79 -26.01 17.46
CA THR A 211 -13.43 -26.48 18.80
C THR A 211 -12.92 -27.92 18.80
N SER A 212 -12.53 -28.43 19.97
CA SER A 212 -12.20 -29.86 20.15
C SER A 212 -13.33 -30.81 19.73
N SER A 213 -14.56 -30.30 19.54
CA SER A 213 -15.76 -31.08 19.30
C SER A 213 -16.40 -30.89 17.92
N VAL A 214 -16.11 -29.77 17.25
CA VAL A 214 -16.74 -29.38 15.98
C VAL A 214 -15.72 -28.70 15.07
N ALA A 215 -15.65 -29.12 13.82
CA ALA A 215 -14.92 -28.45 12.74
C ALA A 215 -15.89 -28.11 11.62
N SER A 216 -16.05 -26.81 11.35
CA SER A 216 -17.01 -26.30 10.37
C SER A 216 -16.54 -26.39 8.91
N GLY A 217 -15.28 -26.72 8.69
CA GLY A 217 -14.63 -26.70 7.38
C GLY A 217 -14.27 -25.28 6.92
N GLY A 218 -13.61 -25.20 5.77
CA GLY A 218 -13.08 -23.95 5.23
C GLY A 218 -12.54 -24.14 3.82
N LEU A 219 -12.15 -23.04 3.17
CA LEU A 219 -11.35 -23.15 1.95
C LEU A 219 -9.91 -23.51 2.34
N VAL A 220 -9.27 -24.33 1.53
CA VAL A 220 -7.84 -24.62 1.64
C VAL A 220 -7.09 -23.44 1.05
N SER A 221 -6.27 -22.76 1.85
CA SER A 221 -5.44 -21.64 1.36
C SER A 221 -4.53 -22.08 0.22
N GLU A 222 -4.22 -21.17 -0.71
CA GLU A 222 -3.21 -21.40 -1.76
C GLU A 222 -1.83 -21.75 -1.21
N PHE A 223 -1.51 -21.35 0.02
CA PHE A 223 -0.24 -21.70 0.68
C PHE A 223 -0.13 -23.18 1.08
N ARG A 224 -1.17 -23.99 0.82
CA ARG A 224 -1.24 -25.39 1.24
C ARG A 224 -1.55 -26.31 0.07
N ASP A 225 -0.99 -27.51 0.14
CA ASP A 225 -1.34 -28.61 -0.75
C ASP A 225 -2.59 -29.34 -0.21
N PRO A 226 -3.73 -29.30 -0.93
CA PRO A 226 -4.94 -30.02 -0.53
C PRO A 226 -4.74 -31.54 -0.40
N ALA A 227 -3.75 -32.11 -1.12
CA ALA A 227 -3.47 -33.54 -1.07
C ALA A 227 -2.82 -33.99 0.25
N ARG A 228 -2.19 -33.06 0.98
CA ARG A 228 -1.50 -33.30 2.25
C ARG A 228 -2.39 -33.09 3.47
N LEU A 229 -3.64 -32.65 3.28
CA LEU A 229 -4.60 -32.56 4.37
C LEU A 229 -4.88 -33.98 4.92
N PRO A 230 -4.94 -34.14 6.25
CA PRO A 230 -5.19 -35.45 6.86
C PRO A 230 -6.56 -35.96 6.44
N LYS A 231 -6.57 -36.90 5.49
CA LYS A 231 -7.81 -37.48 4.92
C LYS A 231 -8.58 -38.36 5.92
N THR A 232 -7.88 -38.84 6.95
CA THR A 232 -8.38 -39.59 8.12
C THR A 232 -7.19 -39.80 9.04
N ARG A 233 -7.24 -39.48 10.35
CA ARG A 233 -6.39 -40.21 11.34
C ARG A 233 -6.70 -39.99 12.83
N GLN A 234 -6.83 -41.15 13.49
CA GLN A 234 -6.40 -41.55 14.84
C GLN A 234 -6.24 -40.47 15.92
N SER A 235 -7.24 -40.46 16.81
CA SER A 235 -7.13 -40.39 18.27
C SER A 235 -6.25 -39.29 18.88
N ARG A 236 -6.97 -38.26 19.33
CA ARG A 236 -6.85 -37.46 20.57
C ARG A 236 -6.74 -35.97 20.27
N THR A 237 -7.89 -35.31 20.36
CA THR A 237 -8.15 -33.86 20.27
C THR A 237 -8.14 -33.32 18.83
N ILE A 238 -9.29 -32.79 18.35
CA ILE A 238 -9.35 -31.94 17.14
C ILE A 238 -8.32 -30.80 17.19
N LEU A 239 -7.84 -30.41 18.38
CA LEU A 239 -6.75 -29.44 18.56
C LEU A 239 -5.39 -29.88 17.96
N GLY A 240 -5.21 -31.14 17.56
CA GLY A 240 -3.98 -31.64 16.92
C GLY A 240 -4.02 -31.72 15.39
N ILE A 241 -5.21 -31.68 14.76
CA ILE A 241 -5.34 -31.38 13.34
C ILE A 241 -5.61 -29.90 13.28
N GLY A 242 -4.55 -29.11 13.09
CA GLY A 242 -4.63 -27.66 13.14
C GLY A 242 -5.87 -27.15 12.41
N SER A 243 -6.76 -26.49 13.14
CA SER A 243 -7.68 -25.49 12.57
C SER A 243 -6.92 -24.59 11.61
N GLU A 244 -5.63 -24.37 11.88
CA GLU A 244 -4.59 -23.88 11.00
C GLU A 244 -4.66 -24.35 9.52
N GLN A 245 -5.08 -25.57 9.20
CA GLN A 245 -4.97 -26.15 7.86
C GLN A 245 -6.11 -25.81 6.90
N LEU A 246 -7.24 -25.35 7.42
CA LEU A 246 -8.40 -24.91 6.67
C LEU A 246 -8.72 -23.49 7.11
N GLY A 247 -9.27 -22.68 6.21
CA GLY A 247 -9.84 -21.41 6.62
C GLY A 247 -11.13 -21.60 7.42
N THR A 248 -11.95 -20.56 7.51
CA THR A 248 -13.05 -20.52 8.50
C THR A 248 -14.41 -20.41 7.83
N GLY A 249 -15.40 -21.13 8.38
CA GLY A 249 -16.80 -21.04 8.01
C GLY A 249 -17.54 -19.92 8.73
N TYR A 250 -18.37 -19.18 7.99
CA TYR A 250 -19.19 -18.08 8.48
C TYR A 250 -20.64 -18.24 8.01
N LEU A 251 -21.58 -17.95 8.88
CA LEU A 251 -22.99 -17.74 8.54
C LEU A 251 -23.30 -16.25 8.58
N LEU A 252 -23.82 -15.72 7.48
CA LEU A 252 -24.39 -14.39 7.47
C LEU A 252 -25.91 -14.47 7.62
N LEU A 253 -26.43 -13.62 8.48
CA LEU A 253 -27.84 -13.50 8.77
C LEU A 253 -28.26 -12.07 8.40
N ASN A 254 -29.32 -11.93 7.61
CA ASN A 254 -29.90 -10.64 7.26
C ASN A 254 -31.39 -10.64 7.59
N VAL A 255 -31.80 -9.80 8.53
CA VAL A 255 -33.20 -9.63 8.93
C VAL A 255 -33.81 -8.51 8.09
N THR A 256 -34.40 -8.86 6.95
CA THR A 256 -34.88 -7.89 5.96
C THR A 256 -36.14 -7.16 6.44
N LEU A 257 -37.09 -7.87 7.04
CA LEU A 257 -38.39 -7.32 7.46
C LEU A 257 -38.84 -7.86 8.83
N GLY A 258 -39.73 -7.11 9.49
CA GLY A 258 -40.36 -7.54 10.74
C GLY A 258 -39.87 -6.86 12.01
N GLY A 259 -40.82 -6.55 12.91
CA GLY A 259 -40.62 -6.02 14.26
C GLY A 259 -40.24 -7.10 15.28
N ALA A 260 -39.48 -6.80 16.34
CA ALA A 260 -39.19 -7.77 17.43
C ALA A 260 -40.47 -8.43 17.99
N ALA A 261 -41.51 -7.64 18.30
CA ALA A 261 -42.79 -8.15 18.79
C ALA A 261 -43.52 -9.07 17.78
N LYS A 262 -43.38 -8.80 16.47
CA LYS A 262 -43.96 -9.66 15.42
C LYS A 262 -43.21 -10.98 15.30
N TRP A 263 -41.88 -10.91 15.40
CA TRP A 263 -41.04 -12.10 15.42
C TRP A 263 -41.33 -12.98 16.64
N GLU A 264 -41.49 -12.38 17.82
CA GLU A 264 -41.85 -13.10 19.06
C GLU A 264 -43.24 -13.75 18.95
N ALA A 265 -44.23 -13.06 18.39
CA ALA A 265 -45.57 -13.61 18.19
C ALA A 265 -45.60 -14.83 17.25
N VAL A 266 -44.75 -14.86 16.22
CA VAL A 266 -44.74 -15.95 15.23
C VAL A 266 -43.80 -17.08 15.63
N THR A 267 -42.67 -16.78 16.26
CA THR A 267 -41.63 -17.78 16.56
C THR A 267 -41.72 -18.34 17.97
N GLY A 268 -42.24 -17.57 18.94
CA GLY A 268 -42.33 -17.99 20.35
C GLY A 268 -41.00 -18.57 20.86
N ASN A 269 -41.06 -19.79 21.43
CA ASN A 269 -39.88 -20.52 21.92
C ASN A 269 -39.10 -21.27 20.83
N GLY A 270 -39.44 -21.09 19.55
CA GLY A 270 -38.81 -21.74 18.41
C GLY A 270 -39.81 -22.12 17.31
N ALA A 271 -39.56 -21.66 16.09
CA ALA A 271 -40.36 -22.02 14.91
C ALA A 271 -39.50 -22.35 13.69
N THR A 272 -39.94 -23.35 12.92
CA THR A 272 -39.39 -23.67 11.59
C THR A 272 -40.06 -22.80 10.52
N ALA A 273 -39.31 -22.41 9.50
CA ALA A 273 -39.85 -21.59 8.43
C ALA A 273 -40.92 -22.37 7.61
N PRO A 274 -42.16 -21.84 7.48
CA PRO A 274 -43.22 -22.48 6.70
C PRO A 274 -42.96 -22.43 5.19
N ALA A 275 -42.21 -21.43 4.71
CA ALA A 275 -41.81 -21.32 3.31
C ALA A 275 -40.33 -20.92 3.21
N ILE A 276 -39.69 -21.39 2.14
CA ILE A 276 -38.28 -21.11 1.87
C ILE A 276 -38.12 -20.66 0.42
N SER A 277 -37.33 -19.60 0.22
CA SER A 277 -36.97 -19.09 -1.11
C SER A 277 -35.44 -18.98 -1.24
N GLN A 278 -34.96 -18.74 -2.46
CA GLN A 278 -33.53 -18.55 -2.76
C GLN A 278 -33.36 -17.32 -3.65
N HIS A 279 -32.34 -16.52 -3.37
CA HIS A 279 -31.91 -15.43 -4.26
C HIS A 279 -30.38 -15.27 -4.18
N GLY A 280 -29.69 -15.42 -5.31
CA GLY A 280 -28.22 -15.39 -5.33
C GLY A 280 -27.63 -16.40 -4.32
N PRO A 281 -26.70 -15.99 -3.43
CA PRO A 281 -26.12 -16.87 -2.40
C PRO A 281 -26.98 -17.00 -1.13
N TRP A 282 -28.20 -16.45 -1.11
CA TRP A 282 -29.05 -16.39 0.07
C TRP A 282 -30.17 -17.43 0.05
N ARG A 283 -30.42 -18.01 1.23
CA ARG A 283 -31.59 -18.81 1.56
C ARG A 283 -32.54 -17.98 2.41
N ASP A 284 -33.74 -17.71 1.91
CA ASP A 284 -34.74 -16.90 2.61
C ASP A 284 -35.70 -17.78 3.41
N LEU A 285 -35.70 -17.62 4.72
CA LEU A 285 -36.64 -18.25 5.63
C LEU A 285 -37.84 -17.31 5.83
N VAL A 286 -38.99 -17.68 5.27
CA VAL A 286 -40.21 -16.83 5.24
C VAL A 286 -41.21 -17.33 6.27
N TYR A 287 -41.52 -16.50 7.26
CA TYR A 287 -42.35 -16.88 8.42
C TYR A 287 -43.80 -16.38 8.36
N SER A 288 -44.05 -15.26 7.70
CA SER A 288 -45.41 -14.69 7.59
C SER A 288 -45.55 -13.94 6.27
N ASN A 289 -46.10 -14.58 5.23
CA ASN A 289 -46.49 -13.95 3.95
C ASN A 289 -45.50 -12.89 3.41
N ALA A 290 -44.19 -13.13 3.53
CA ALA A 290 -43.09 -12.22 3.18
C ALA A 290 -42.88 -10.96 4.06
N ASP A 291 -43.63 -10.77 5.14
CA ASP A 291 -43.44 -9.69 6.12
C ASP A 291 -42.34 -9.98 7.16
N LEU A 292 -42.03 -11.26 7.38
CA LEU A 292 -40.99 -11.74 8.28
C LEU A 292 -40.06 -12.66 7.50
N VAL A 293 -38.90 -12.13 7.10
CA VAL A 293 -37.92 -12.85 6.28
C VAL A 293 -36.54 -12.75 6.92
N LEU A 294 -35.94 -13.92 7.13
CA LEU A 294 -34.56 -14.08 7.57
C LEU A 294 -33.76 -14.71 6.44
N SER A 295 -32.86 -13.95 5.83
CA SER A 295 -31.98 -14.44 4.77
C SER A 295 -30.69 -14.96 5.38
N VAL A 296 -30.26 -16.15 4.98
CA VAL A 296 -29.06 -16.82 5.48
C VAL A 296 -28.12 -17.18 4.33
N SER A 297 -26.84 -16.85 4.45
CA SER A 297 -25.80 -17.24 3.49
C SER A 297 -24.63 -17.91 4.21
N LEU A 298 -24.05 -18.95 3.60
CA LEU A 298 -22.90 -19.67 4.15
C LEU A 298 -21.65 -19.31 3.36
N CYS A 299 -20.68 -18.75 4.05
CA CYS A 299 -19.41 -18.34 3.47
C CYS A 299 -18.24 -19.13 4.07
N TYR A 300 -17.26 -19.44 3.25
CA TYR A 300 -16.00 -20.04 3.65
C TYR A 300 -14.86 -19.12 3.23
N SER A 301 -13.93 -18.85 4.14
CA SER A 301 -12.69 -18.16 3.83
C SER A 301 -11.55 -19.18 3.62
N GLY A 302 -10.55 -18.80 2.82
CA GLY A 302 -9.26 -19.50 2.73
C GLY A 302 -8.26 -19.02 3.78
N PHE A 303 -8.71 -18.14 4.68
CA PHE A 303 -7.92 -17.28 5.52
C PHE A 303 -6.67 -17.95 6.12
N ASP A 304 -5.51 -17.58 5.59
CA ASP A 304 -4.20 -18.05 6.04
C ASP A 304 -3.14 -17.01 5.73
N ALA A 305 -1.99 -17.08 6.39
CA ALA A 305 -0.90 -16.13 6.24
C ALA A 305 0.46 -16.83 6.18
N ALA A 306 1.33 -16.38 5.27
CA ALA A 306 2.67 -16.93 5.09
C ALA A 306 3.69 -15.82 4.77
N ASP A 307 4.94 -16.03 5.17
CA ASP A 307 6.04 -15.10 4.87
C ASP A 307 6.69 -15.47 3.53
N LEU A 308 6.44 -14.68 2.49
CA LEU A 308 6.81 -14.99 1.11
C LEU A 308 7.83 -14.00 0.57
N PRO A 309 8.79 -14.43 -0.26
CA PRO A 309 9.47 -13.51 -1.14
C PRO A 309 8.46 -12.98 -2.16
N VAL A 310 8.38 -11.66 -2.31
CA VAL A 310 7.44 -11.02 -3.24
C VAL A 310 8.19 -10.06 -4.18
N GLN A 311 7.67 -9.94 -5.39
CA GLN A 311 8.03 -8.87 -6.32
C GLN A 311 6.76 -8.05 -6.59
N ILE A 312 6.77 -6.80 -6.13
CA ILE A 312 5.63 -5.89 -6.18
C ILE A 312 6.02 -4.71 -7.08
N ASN A 313 5.15 -4.38 -8.03
CA ASN A 313 5.34 -3.26 -8.96
C ASN A 313 4.11 -2.36 -9.01
N SER A 314 4.32 -1.06 -9.07
CA SER A 314 3.29 -0.03 -9.27
C SER A 314 3.63 0.85 -10.46
N LYS A 315 2.62 1.22 -11.25
CA LYS A 315 2.78 2.10 -12.42
C LYS A 315 2.73 3.59 -12.07
N SER A 316 2.20 3.94 -10.90
CA SER A 316 2.02 5.33 -10.46
C SER A 316 1.94 5.43 -8.94
N ASN A 317 2.06 6.66 -8.41
CA ASN A 317 1.71 6.95 -7.03
C ASN A 317 0.26 6.56 -6.74
N ARG A 318 0.01 6.14 -5.51
CA ARG A 318 -1.31 5.81 -5.00
C ARG A 318 -1.61 6.71 -3.78
N SER A 319 -2.85 6.68 -3.33
CA SER A 319 -3.26 7.39 -2.11
C SER A 319 -4.02 6.40 -1.26
N GLU A 320 -3.70 6.36 0.02
CA GLU A 320 -4.45 5.56 0.99
C GLU A 320 -5.83 6.19 1.18
N PRO A 321 -6.90 5.39 1.12
CA PRO A 321 -8.24 5.93 1.25
C PRO A 321 -8.46 6.41 2.69
N PHE A 322 -8.87 7.66 2.83
CA PHE A 322 -9.40 8.17 4.08
C PHE A 322 -10.92 8.17 3.99
N PRO A 323 -11.63 7.44 4.87
CA PRO A 323 -13.07 7.41 4.83
C PRO A 323 -13.60 8.81 5.13
N THR A 324 -14.43 9.34 4.23
CA THR A 324 -15.02 10.68 4.40
C THR A 324 -16.36 10.55 5.10
N TYR A 325 -16.53 11.25 6.23
CA TYR A 325 -17.79 11.25 6.97
C TYR A 325 -18.83 12.15 6.27
N ASP A 326 -19.90 11.55 5.79
CA ASP A 326 -21.02 12.27 5.22
C ASP A 326 -22.01 12.68 6.33
N ARG A 327 -22.03 13.98 6.63
CA ARG A 327 -22.89 14.56 7.69
C ARG A 327 -24.38 14.46 7.38
N GLN A 328 -24.78 14.27 6.12
CA GLN A 328 -26.19 14.19 5.74
C GLN A 328 -26.75 12.78 5.94
N SER A 329 -25.93 11.75 5.68
CA SER A 329 -26.33 10.34 5.80
C SER A 329 -25.89 9.68 7.10
N GLY A 330 -25.01 10.31 7.89
CA GLY A 330 -24.49 9.74 9.13
C GLY A 330 -23.60 8.51 8.90
N THR A 331 -22.98 8.40 7.72
CA THR A 331 -22.17 7.24 7.30
C THR A 331 -20.83 7.67 6.71
N PHE A 332 -19.85 6.77 6.71
CA PHE A 332 -18.57 6.96 6.02
C PHE A 332 -18.63 6.38 4.60
N LYS A 333 -18.09 7.11 3.61
CA LYS A 333 -17.96 6.64 2.22
C LYS A 333 -16.54 6.15 1.91
N PHE A 334 -16.42 5.04 1.19
CA PHE A 334 -15.15 4.43 0.76
C PHE A 334 -14.98 4.50 -0.77
N GLU A 335 -13.74 4.63 -1.27
CA GLU A 335 -13.43 4.60 -2.72
C GLU A 335 -13.21 3.16 -3.22
N SER A 336 -13.78 2.79 -4.38
CA SER A 336 -13.58 1.47 -5.03
C SER A 336 -12.27 1.41 -5.85
N ARG A 337 -11.45 0.34 -5.72
CA ARG A 337 -10.21 0.15 -6.52
C ARG A 337 -9.94 -1.32 -6.91
N ASN A 338 -9.25 -1.53 -8.05
CA ASN A 338 -8.86 -2.83 -8.63
C ASN A 338 -7.37 -3.19 -8.35
N THR A 339 -7.04 -4.49 -8.45
CA THR A 339 -5.96 -5.18 -7.71
C THR A 339 -4.97 -5.94 -8.65
N TRP A 340 -3.72 -6.29 -8.24
CA TRP A 340 -2.57 -6.76 -9.09
C TRP A 340 -1.62 -7.89 -8.55
N LEU A 341 -1.25 -8.85 -9.43
CA LEU A 341 -0.63 -10.18 -9.22
C LEU A 341 0.94 -10.33 -9.06
N ALA A 342 1.44 -11.27 -8.21
CA ALA A 342 2.74 -12.01 -8.17
C ALA A 342 2.65 -13.58 -8.22
N GLU A 343 3.73 -14.30 -8.59
CA GLU A 343 3.82 -15.78 -8.84
C GLU A 343 4.83 -16.50 -7.90
N ASP A 344 4.77 -17.84 -7.79
CA ASP A 344 5.21 -18.69 -6.66
C ASP A 344 6.52 -19.49 -6.88
N ASP A 345 7.39 -19.56 -5.86
CA ASP A 345 8.04 -20.79 -5.36
C ASP A 345 8.81 -20.52 -4.04
N GLU A 346 8.79 -21.51 -3.13
CA GLU A 346 9.43 -21.62 -1.80
C GLU A 346 8.70 -21.02 -0.58
N LEU A 347 7.91 -21.87 0.10
CA LEU A 347 7.10 -21.55 1.29
C LEU A 347 7.58 -22.22 2.60
N SER A 348 7.67 -21.43 3.68
CA SER A 348 7.96 -21.84 5.07
C SER A 348 6.76 -21.46 5.98
N PRO A 349 6.50 -22.11 7.13
CA PRO A 349 5.14 -22.20 7.66
C PRO A 349 4.69 -21.00 8.53
N MET A 350 3.47 -20.55 8.24
CA MET A 350 2.46 -19.84 9.05
C MET A 350 2.88 -18.72 10.01
N GLU A 351 2.18 -17.60 9.89
CA GLU A 351 2.05 -16.60 10.96
C GLU A 351 0.73 -16.77 11.75
N PRO A 352 0.72 -17.51 12.87
CA PRO A 352 -0.51 -17.81 13.61
C PRO A 352 -1.12 -16.59 14.31
N TYR A 353 -0.37 -15.49 14.50
CA TYR A 353 -0.87 -14.32 15.22
C TYR A 353 -1.92 -13.52 14.43
N ILE A 354 -1.77 -13.35 13.11
CA ILE A 354 -2.74 -12.60 12.30
C ILE A 354 -4.11 -13.28 12.39
N ARG A 355 -4.16 -14.60 12.21
CA ARG A 355 -5.39 -15.37 12.40
C ARG A 355 -5.92 -15.27 13.81
N ARG A 356 -5.07 -15.34 14.84
CA ARG A 356 -5.49 -15.16 16.25
C ARG A 356 -6.21 -13.83 16.48
N PHE A 357 -5.75 -12.73 15.87
CA PHE A 357 -6.35 -11.41 16.05
C PHE A 357 -7.62 -11.16 15.25
N VAL A 358 -7.75 -11.80 14.08
CA VAL A 358 -8.93 -11.73 13.20
C VAL A 358 -10.02 -12.70 13.64
N ASN A 359 -9.65 -13.80 14.30
CA ASN A 359 -10.57 -14.79 14.81
C ASN A 359 -11.45 -14.21 15.95
N MET A 360 -12.74 -14.50 15.93
CA MET A 360 -13.68 -14.11 16.99
C MET A 360 -13.47 -14.94 18.28
N TYR A 361 -12.88 -16.14 18.20
CA TYR A 361 -12.51 -16.95 19.37
C TYR A 361 -11.24 -16.38 20.03
N THR A 362 -11.40 -15.72 21.18
CA THR A 362 -10.25 -15.37 22.04
C THR A 362 -10.03 -16.47 23.09
N GLU A 363 -8.80 -16.62 23.60
CA GLU A 363 -8.45 -17.59 24.67
C GLU A 363 -9.37 -17.44 25.91
N LYS A 364 -9.90 -16.24 26.17
CA LYS A 364 -10.85 -15.98 27.26
C LYS A 364 -12.29 -16.43 26.98
N VAL A 365 -12.69 -16.53 25.71
CA VAL A 365 -14.04 -16.97 25.28
C VAL A 365 -14.08 -18.50 25.09
N ALA A 366 -12.95 -19.11 24.71
CA ALA A 366 -12.81 -20.56 24.56
C ALA A 366 -13.07 -21.36 25.86
N ALA A 367 -12.89 -20.75 27.03
CA ALA A 367 -13.09 -21.39 28.33
C ALA A 367 -14.58 -21.62 28.71
N ILE A 368 -15.54 -21.08 27.94
CA ILE A 368 -16.98 -21.06 28.32
C ILE A 368 -17.86 -21.84 27.33
N GLY A 369 -17.33 -22.21 26.16
CA GLY A 369 -18.06 -22.93 25.11
C GLY A 369 -18.19 -24.45 25.35
N ILE A 370 -18.78 -24.86 26.47
CA ILE A 370 -19.14 -26.28 26.69
C ILE A 370 -20.57 -26.48 26.19
N GLY A 371 -20.72 -26.72 24.90
CA GLY A 371 -22.00 -27.00 24.24
C GLY A 371 -21.82 -27.49 22.79
N ASN A 372 -22.84 -28.11 22.21
CA ASN A 372 -22.76 -28.77 20.90
C ASN A 372 -22.62 -27.81 19.70
N ALA A 373 -22.73 -26.49 19.89
CA ALA A 373 -22.60 -25.47 18.84
C ALA A 373 -21.83 -24.23 19.37
N PRO A 374 -20.50 -24.29 19.51
CA PRO A 374 -19.72 -23.20 20.09
C PRO A 374 -19.42 -22.15 19.03
N ASN A 375 -20.39 -21.33 18.64
CA ASN A 375 -20.24 -20.25 17.65
C ASN A 375 -20.22 -18.86 18.29
N ILE A 376 -19.59 -17.89 17.62
CA ILE A 376 -19.53 -16.49 18.07
C ILE A 376 -20.12 -15.60 16.99
N THR A 377 -21.01 -14.69 17.38
CA THR A 377 -21.67 -13.78 16.44
C THR A 377 -21.27 -12.32 16.67
N THR A 378 -20.96 -11.62 15.59
CA THR A 378 -20.78 -10.17 15.58
C THR A 378 -21.96 -9.50 14.89
N ILE A 379 -22.47 -8.42 15.47
CA ILE A 379 -23.60 -7.66 14.92
C ILE A 379 -23.04 -6.54 14.02
N LEU A 380 -23.44 -6.52 12.74
CA LEU A 380 -22.97 -5.55 11.72
C LEU A 380 -24.03 -4.46 11.44
N TRP A 381 -24.79 -4.09 12.47
CA TRP A 381 -25.79 -3.02 12.50
C TRP A 381 -25.74 -2.26 13.83
N GLN A 382 -26.07 -0.96 13.84
CA GLN A 382 -26.09 -0.14 15.06
C GLN A 382 -27.27 -0.51 15.99
N SER A 383 -27.07 -1.44 16.91
CA SER A 383 -28.07 -1.90 17.89
C SER A 383 -27.73 -1.47 19.32
N ALA A 384 -28.72 -1.06 20.13
CA ALA A 384 -28.54 -0.78 21.56
C ALA A 384 -28.02 -1.99 22.38
N GLU A 385 -28.17 -3.20 21.86
CA GLU A 385 -27.71 -4.46 22.46
C GLU A 385 -26.20 -4.57 22.62
N CYS A 386 -25.45 -3.76 21.86
CA CYS A 386 -24.00 -3.74 21.96
C CYS A 386 -23.46 -3.20 23.29
N LEU A 387 -24.35 -2.72 24.15
CA LEU A 387 -24.05 -2.28 25.51
C LEU A 387 -24.12 -3.41 26.56
N THR A 388 -24.56 -4.62 26.18
CA THR A 388 -24.67 -5.78 27.10
C THR A 388 -23.78 -6.94 26.67
N LEU A 389 -22.60 -7.04 27.29
CA LEU A 389 -21.63 -8.12 27.07
C LEU A 389 -22.20 -9.45 27.59
N THR A 390 -22.69 -10.30 26.69
CA THR A 390 -22.85 -11.74 26.95
C THR A 390 -21.72 -12.51 26.27
N SER A 391 -21.33 -13.65 26.85
CA SER A 391 -20.14 -14.45 26.50
C SER A 391 -20.05 -15.01 25.06
N GLN A 392 -21.06 -14.81 24.19
CA GLN A 392 -21.12 -15.36 22.82
C GLN A 392 -21.20 -14.29 21.72
N ARG A 393 -20.97 -13.01 22.03
CA ARG A 393 -21.13 -11.91 21.07
C ARG A 393 -19.97 -10.92 21.07
N ILE A 394 -19.65 -10.39 19.90
CA ILE A 394 -18.69 -9.29 19.70
C ILE A 394 -19.44 -8.09 19.12
N CYS A 395 -19.13 -6.90 19.64
CA CYS A 395 -19.65 -5.64 19.14
C CYS A 395 -18.53 -4.89 18.44
N PRO A 396 -18.46 -4.99 17.11
CA PRO A 396 -17.32 -4.50 16.39
C PRO A 396 -17.33 -2.97 16.37
N ASP A 397 -16.18 -2.37 16.16
CA ASP A 397 -16.09 -0.94 15.94
C ASP A 397 -17.00 -0.54 14.75
N PRO A 398 -17.77 0.56 14.85
CA PRO A 398 -18.68 1.01 13.81
C PRO A 398 -18.08 1.10 12.40
N MET A 399 -16.75 1.31 12.27
CA MET A 399 -16.08 1.34 10.98
C MET A 399 -16.17 0.02 10.21
N TYR A 400 -16.12 -1.13 10.89
CA TYR A 400 -16.27 -2.43 10.24
C TYR A 400 -17.69 -2.64 9.73
N MET A 401 -18.66 -2.18 10.51
CA MET A 401 -20.08 -2.25 10.20
C MET A 401 -20.37 -1.40 8.96
N TRP A 402 -19.89 -0.15 8.94
CA TRP A 402 -20.09 0.74 7.79
C TRP A 402 -19.40 0.24 6.53
N LEU A 403 -18.17 -0.28 6.61
CA LEU A 403 -17.50 -0.86 5.45
C LEU A 403 -18.32 -2.00 4.84
N PHE A 404 -18.78 -2.94 5.67
CA PHE A 404 -19.59 -4.05 5.21
C PHE A 404 -20.89 -3.58 4.57
N GLN A 405 -21.60 -2.67 5.25
CA GLN A 405 -22.88 -2.11 4.80
C GLN A 405 -22.74 -1.31 3.49
N ASP A 406 -21.68 -0.53 3.33
CA ASP A 406 -21.43 0.27 2.12
C ASP A 406 -21.24 -0.65 0.91
N ILE A 407 -20.45 -1.70 1.04
CA ILE A 407 -20.20 -2.67 -0.03
C ILE A 407 -21.50 -3.35 -0.48
N VAL A 408 -22.27 -3.92 0.44
CA VAL A 408 -23.51 -4.64 0.05
C VAL A 408 -24.59 -3.71 -0.48
N LYS A 409 -24.65 -2.45 -0.01
CA LYS A 409 -25.64 -1.46 -0.49
C LYS A 409 -25.28 -0.86 -1.85
N THR A 410 -24.00 -0.75 -2.16
CA THR A 410 -23.53 -0.24 -3.47
C THR A 410 -23.59 -1.30 -4.57
N GLY A 411 -24.10 -2.50 -4.26
CA GLY A 411 -24.24 -3.61 -5.20
C GLY A 411 -23.04 -4.57 -5.23
N GLY A 412 -22.12 -4.44 -4.28
CA GLY A 412 -21.05 -5.42 -4.06
C GLY A 412 -21.59 -6.75 -3.55
N SER A 413 -20.87 -7.84 -3.87
CA SER A 413 -21.22 -9.18 -3.42
C SER A 413 -20.93 -9.36 -1.92
N VAL A 414 -21.61 -10.34 -1.30
CA VAL A 414 -21.42 -10.65 0.12
C VAL A 414 -20.03 -11.22 0.37
N ALA A 415 -19.57 -12.06 -0.56
CA ALA A 415 -18.22 -12.62 -0.52
C ALA A 415 -17.15 -11.51 -0.55
N PHE A 416 -17.33 -10.49 -1.40
CA PHE A 416 -16.43 -9.35 -1.48
C PHE A 416 -16.46 -8.46 -0.23
N ALA A 417 -17.64 -8.28 0.37
CA ALA A 417 -17.78 -7.56 1.63
C ALA A 417 -17.02 -8.26 2.78
N LEU A 418 -17.16 -9.59 2.90
CA LEU A 418 -16.45 -10.37 3.90
C LEU A 418 -14.93 -10.40 3.64
N GLN A 419 -14.49 -10.57 2.39
CA GLN A 419 -13.07 -10.47 2.02
C GLN A 419 -12.46 -9.12 2.44
N SER A 420 -13.17 -8.02 2.16
CA SER A 420 -12.71 -6.67 2.48
C SER A 420 -12.57 -6.48 3.99
N LEU A 421 -13.54 -6.99 4.76
CA LEU A 421 -13.52 -6.97 6.21
C LEU A 421 -12.34 -7.79 6.79
N LEU A 422 -12.15 -9.03 6.33
CA LEU A 422 -11.04 -9.89 6.76
C LEU A 422 -9.68 -9.25 6.46
N THR A 423 -9.55 -8.59 5.31
CA THR A 423 -8.33 -7.86 4.95
C THR A 423 -8.06 -6.72 5.91
N LEU A 424 -9.07 -5.91 6.21
CA LEU A 424 -8.90 -4.76 7.10
C LEU A 424 -8.44 -5.21 8.49
N LEU A 425 -9.11 -6.22 9.05
CA LEU A 425 -8.74 -6.80 10.35
C LEU A 425 -7.31 -7.34 10.34
N SER A 426 -6.92 -8.00 9.25
CA SER A 426 -5.56 -8.54 9.08
C SER A 426 -4.51 -7.46 8.96
N SER A 427 -4.79 -6.38 8.22
CA SER A 427 -3.86 -5.27 8.06
C SER A 427 -3.60 -4.58 9.39
N LEU A 428 -4.64 -4.41 10.22
CA LEU A 428 -4.50 -3.84 11.56
C LEU A 428 -3.65 -4.74 12.45
N ALA A 429 -3.94 -6.05 12.46
CA ALA A 429 -3.13 -7.02 13.19
C ALA A 429 -1.65 -6.98 12.77
N TYR A 430 -1.37 -6.82 11.47
CA TYR A 430 -0.02 -6.74 10.95
C TYR A 430 0.69 -5.44 11.38
N TYR A 431 0.11 -4.28 11.09
CA TYR A 431 0.74 -2.98 11.36
C TYR A 431 0.86 -2.66 12.86
N ASP A 432 0.01 -3.25 13.70
CA ASP A 432 0.14 -3.13 15.16
C ASP A 432 1.37 -3.84 15.72
N GLN A 433 1.76 -4.95 15.09
CA GLN A 433 2.91 -5.77 15.51
C GLN A 433 4.19 -5.43 14.75
N LEU A 434 4.11 -4.64 13.67
CA LEU A 434 5.25 -4.29 12.80
C LEU A 434 6.45 -3.74 13.58
N GLY A 435 6.22 -2.97 14.65
CA GLY A 435 7.29 -2.45 15.52
C GLY A 435 8.04 -3.51 16.34
N GLN A 436 7.52 -4.73 16.44
CA GLN A 436 8.09 -5.85 17.20
C GLN A 436 8.70 -6.94 16.32
N PHE A 437 8.60 -6.81 15.00
CA PHE A 437 9.12 -7.81 14.07
C PHE A 437 10.63 -7.98 14.21
N ASP A 438 11.03 -9.23 14.41
CA ASP A 438 12.40 -9.67 14.66
C ASP A 438 12.93 -10.63 13.59
N LYS A 439 12.09 -11.05 12.65
CA LYS A 439 12.54 -11.56 11.35
C LYS A 439 12.90 -10.39 10.45
N ILE A 440 14.14 -10.36 10.01
CA ILE A 440 14.70 -9.32 9.14
C ILE A 440 15.23 -9.95 7.86
N ASP A 441 15.05 -9.27 6.74
CA ASP A 441 15.67 -9.64 5.45
C ASP A 441 16.06 -8.38 4.67
N GLN A 442 16.90 -8.54 3.65
CA GLN A 442 17.23 -7.48 2.72
C GLN A 442 16.12 -7.32 1.69
N ALA A 443 15.53 -6.14 1.62
CA ALA A 443 14.56 -5.78 0.61
C ALA A 443 15.12 -4.70 -0.31
N ARG A 444 14.90 -4.87 -1.61
CA ARG A 444 15.15 -3.86 -2.62
C ARG A 444 13.90 -3.03 -2.81
N GLN A 445 14.02 -1.72 -2.62
CA GLN A 445 12.90 -0.78 -2.75
C GLN A 445 13.24 0.37 -3.69
N THR A 446 12.26 0.76 -4.49
CA THR A 446 12.31 1.88 -5.42
C THR A 446 11.06 2.72 -5.22
N PHE A 447 11.22 4.02 -4.98
CA PHE A 447 10.12 4.96 -4.80
C PHE A 447 10.01 5.90 -5.99
N PHE A 448 8.83 6.44 -6.25
CA PHE A 448 8.66 7.56 -7.15
C PHE A 448 9.21 8.83 -6.52
N ALA A 449 10.11 9.50 -7.23
CA ALA A 449 10.60 10.82 -6.87
C ALA A 449 10.19 11.84 -7.92
N THR A 450 9.71 12.99 -7.47
CA THR A 450 9.49 14.14 -8.35
C THR A 450 10.85 14.75 -8.69
N THR A 451 11.20 14.74 -9.97
CA THR A 451 12.48 15.28 -10.45
C THR A 451 12.24 16.25 -11.61
N ASN A 452 13.10 17.25 -11.74
CA ASN A 452 13.10 18.14 -12.89
C ASN A 452 13.67 17.37 -14.09
N THR A 453 12.86 17.22 -15.13
CA THR A 453 13.27 16.54 -16.37
C THR A 453 13.13 17.51 -17.54
N PRO A 454 14.09 17.55 -18.48
CA PRO A 454 13.93 18.32 -19.69
C PRO A 454 12.80 17.69 -20.53
N GLN A 455 11.69 18.40 -20.69
CA GLN A 455 10.58 17.97 -21.57
C GLN A 455 10.73 18.60 -22.95
N ASP A 456 11.19 19.85 -22.99
CA ASP A 456 11.42 20.61 -24.21
C ASP A 456 12.90 20.94 -24.38
N TYR A 457 13.29 21.29 -25.60
CA TYR A 457 14.68 21.68 -25.94
C TYR A 457 14.75 23.08 -26.56
N THR A 458 13.63 23.80 -26.60
CA THR A 458 13.49 25.08 -27.29
C THR A 458 14.37 26.16 -26.68
N GLY A 459 14.36 26.29 -25.35
CA GLY A 459 15.21 27.22 -24.63
C GLY A 459 16.70 26.88 -24.75
N PHE A 460 17.03 25.60 -24.64
CA PHE A 460 18.39 25.10 -24.83
C PHE A 460 18.93 25.40 -26.24
N ILE A 461 18.14 25.12 -27.29
CA ILE A 461 18.51 25.41 -28.68
C ILE A 461 18.72 26.92 -28.87
N ALA A 462 17.84 27.76 -28.32
CA ALA A 462 17.97 29.21 -28.42
C ALA A 462 19.27 29.72 -27.77
N VAL A 463 19.58 29.26 -26.56
CA VAL A 463 20.82 29.64 -25.85
C VAL A 463 22.05 29.10 -26.58
N ALA A 464 22.03 27.84 -27.03
CA ALA A 464 23.13 27.24 -27.77
C ALA A 464 23.43 27.99 -29.08
N ALA A 465 22.38 28.39 -29.82
CA ALA A 465 22.52 29.19 -31.03
C ALA A 465 23.20 30.54 -30.75
N VAL A 466 22.78 31.24 -29.70
CA VAL A 466 23.40 32.52 -29.30
C VAL A 466 24.87 32.34 -28.92
N VAL A 467 25.22 31.29 -28.17
CA VAL A 467 26.62 30.99 -27.79
C VAL A 467 27.47 30.66 -29.02
N ILE A 468 26.94 29.88 -29.96
CA ILE A 468 27.63 29.54 -31.21
C ILE A 468 27.88 30.82 -32.02
N ILE A 469 26.86 31.65 -32.22
CA ILE A 469 26.97 32.92 -32.96
C ILE A 469 28.00 33.84 -32.28
N HIS A 470 27.96 33.97 -30.95
CA HIS A 470 28.90 34.81 -30.21
C HIS A 470 30.35 34.31 -30.36
N THR A 471 30.55 32.99 -30.34
CA THR A 471 31.87 32.38 -30.52
C THR A 471 32.39 32.58 -31.93
N VAL A 472 31.52 32.44 -32.95
CA VAL A 472 31.85 32.75 -34.35
C VAL A 472 32.22 34.23 -34.52
N LEU A 473 31.49 35.14 -33.89
CA LEU A 473 31.80 36.57 -33.93
C LEU A 473 33.13 36.90 -33.25
N ILE A 474 33.40 36.35 -32.07
CA ILE A 474 34.68 36.55 -31.37
C ILE A 474 35.83 35.97 -32.19
N THR A 475 35.68 34.77 -32.74
CA THR A 475 36.72 34.17 -33.58
C THR A 475 36.95 34.94 -34.87
N ALA A 476 35.90 35.48 -35.50
CA ALA A 476 36.01 36.35 -36.66
C ALA A 476 36.71 37.68 -36.31
N VAL A 477 36.34 38.33 -35.21
CA VAL A 477 37.01 39.56 -34.74
C VAL A 477 38.47 39.27 -34.38
N LEU A 478 38.76 38.16 -33.69
CA LEU A 478 40.12 37.75 -33.38
C LEU A 478 40.91 37.46 -34.65
N TYR A 479 40.32 36.79 -35.62
CA TYR A 479 40.96 36.50 -36.90
C TYR A 479 41.26 37.79 -37.67
N VAL A 480 40.29 38.70 -37.79
CA VAL A 480 40.48 40.01 -38.43
C VAL A 480 41.52 40.82 -37.70
N PHE A 481 41.49 40.83 -36.36
CA PHE A 481 42.50 41.48 -35.54
C PHE A 481 43.89 40.90 -35.84
N LEU A 482 44.08 39.59 -35.73
CA LEU A 482 45.38 38.95 -35.98
C LEU A 482 45.86 39.08 -37.44
N ALA A 483 44.96 39.09 -38.42
CA ALA A 483 45.29 39.15 -39.83
C ALA A 483 45.50 40.57 -40.37
N GLN A 484 44.81 41.58 -39.81
CA GLN A 484 44.85 42.95 -40.30
C GLN A 484 45.59 43.94 -39.37
N THR A 485 45.88 43.58 -38.12
CA THR A 485 46.71 44.44 -37.26
C THR A 485 48.20 44.17 -37.48
N GLU A 486 48.80 44.91 -38.41
CA GLU A 486 50.27 44.94 -38.56
C GLU A 486 50.96 45.74 -37.43
N CYS A 487 50.22 46.64 -36.76
CA CYS A 487 50.71 47.42 -35.61
C CYS A 487 49.59 47.61 -34.57
N SER A 488 49.54 46.78 -33.53
CA SER A 488 48.72 47.06 -32.35
C SER A 488 49.43 48.13 -31.51
N MET A 489 48.92 49.37 -31.50
CA MET A 489 49.43 50.47 -30.65
C MET A 489 49.05 50.29 -29.16
N LEU A 490 48.96 49.06 -28.65
CA LEU A 490 48.82 48.83 -27.22
C LEU A 490 50.23 48.87 -26.59
N GLY A 491 50.60 50.05 -26.07
CA GLY A 491 51.91 50.29 -25.44
C GLY A 491 52.92 51.05 -26.30
N ASN A 492 52.47 52.02 -27.11
CA ASN A 492 53.33 52.74 -28.04
C ASN A 492 54.38 53.62 -27.32
N THR A 493 55.57 53.06 -27.07
CA THR A 493 56.74 53.72 -26.48
C THR A 493 57.24 54.89 -27.35
N TRP A 494 56.87 54.92 -28.64
CA TRP A 494 57.23 56.00 -29.56
C TRP A 494 56.55 57.35 -29.27
N GLN A 495 55.43 57.37 -28.53
CA GLN A 495 54.89 58.62 -27.99
C GLN A 495 55.86 59.25 -26.96
N ALA A 496 56.51 58.43 -26.13
CA ALA A 496 57.53 58.89 -25.19
C ALA A 496 58.84 59.28 -25.91
N VAL A 497 59.22 58.55 -26.96
CA VAL A 497 60.40 58.87 -27.79
C VAL A 497 60.19 60.16 -28.59
N GLY A 498 58.99 60.38 -29.14
CA GLY A 498 58.64 61.60 -29.88
C GLY A 498 58.72 62.87 -29.02
N GLN A 499 58.48 62.75 -27.71
CA GLN A 499 58.66 63.84 -26.75
C GLN A 499 60.13 64.12 -26.40
N LEU A 500 61.06 63.20 -26.69
CA LEU A 500 62.50 63.30 -26.36
C LEU A 500 63.38 63.76 -27.53
N VAL A 501 62.81 63.94 -28.72
CA VAL A 501 63.55 64.33 -29.94
C VAL A 501 63.96 65.81 -29.85
N SER A 502 65.27 66.07 -29.76
CA SER A 502 65.84 67.41 -29.89
C SER A 502 66.40 67.66 -31.30
N THR A 503 66.55 68.92 -31.71
CA THR A 503 67.10 69.33 -33.03
C THR A 503 68.45 68.69 -33.39
N ASN A 504 69.25 68.26 -32.40
CA ASN A 504 70.54 67.60 -32.62
C ASN A 504 70.43 66.08 -32.87
N THR A 505 69.24 65.51 -32.69
CA THR A 505 68.96 64.08 -32.82
C THR A 505 68.01 63.72 -33.97
N VAL A 506 67.37 64.72 -34.59
CA VAL A 506 66.37 64.57 -35.67
C VAL A 506 66.92 63.77 -36.86
N ASP A 507 68.14 64.05 -37.31
CA ASP A 507 68.76 63.37 -38.46
C ASP A 507 68.91 61.85 -38.28
N PHE A 508 69.03 61.39 -37.03
CA PHE A 508 69.11 59.96 -36.72
C PHE A 508 67.73 59.29 -36.72
N PHE A 509 66.69 60.04 -36.35
CA PHE A 509 65.33 59.53 -36.29
C PHE A 509 64.70 59.37 -37.68
N ASP A 510 64.95 60.29 -38.62
CA ASP A 510 64.46 60.15 -40.01
C ASP A 510 64.93 58.85 -40.69
N ILE A 511 66.13 58.39 -40.34
CA ILE A 511 66.69 57.13 -40.85
C ILE A 511 66.08 55.91 -40.13
N ALA A 512 65.66 56.07 -38.86
CA ALA A 512 65.07 55.02 -38.05
C ALA A 512 63.59 54.77 -38.35
N THR A 513 62.85 55.79 -38.80
CA THR A 513 61.39 55.71 -39.07
C THR A 513 61.00 54.62 -40.08
N ILE A 514 61.91 54.28 -41.00
CA ILE A 514 61.66 53.31 -42.10
C ILE A 514 62.58 52.08 -42.04
N ARG A 515 63.28 51.84 -40.93
CA ARG A 515 64.25 50.75 -40.80
C ARG A 515 64.03 49.92 -39.55
N LYS A 516 64.35 48.63 -39.62
CA LYS A 516 64.31 47.73 -38.45
C LYS A 516 65.47 48.06 -37.50
N ASP A 517 65.31 47.84 -36.19
CA ASP A 517 66.31 48.13 -35.16
C ASP A 517 67.72 47.59 -35.47
N SER A 518 67.81 46.38 -36.04
CA SER A 518 69.08 45.77 -36.43
C SER A 518 69.81 46.53 -37.55
N GLN A 519 69.06 47.16 -38.46
CA GLN A 519 69.60 47.97 -39.56
C GLN A 519 70.06 49.35 -39.07
N VAL A 520 69.33 49.94 -38.13
CA VAL A 520 69.74 51.20 -37.47
C VAL A 520 71.02 50.97 -36.66
N GLN A 521 71.13 49.84 -35.95
CA GLN A 521 72.33 49.45 -35.23
C GLN A 521 73.56 49.32 -36.15
N GLN A 522 73.41 48.71 -37.33
CA GLN A 522 74.48 48.60 -38.32
C GLN A 522 74.90 49.96 -38.90
N TYR A 523 73.92 50.85 -39.17
CA TYR A 523 74.18 52.20 -39.66
C TYR A 523 74.98 53.02 -38.63
N LEU A 524 74.56 53.01 -37.36
CA LEU A 524 75.28 53.71 -36.29
C LEU A 524 76.70 53.16 -36.08
N ARG A 525 76.92 51.86 -36.32
CA ARG A 525 78.27 51.26 -36.31
C ARG A 525 79.12 51.75 -37.48
N ARG A 526 78.54 51.93 -38.67
CA ARG A 526 79.25 52.48 -39.84
C ARG A 526 79.63 53.94 -39.68
N VAL A 527 78.76 54.75 -39.10
CA VAL A 527 79.00 56.20 -38.88
C VAL A 527 79.88 56.45 -37.63
N GLY A 528 80.30 55.38 -36.93
CA GLY A 528 81.21 55.47 -35.78
C GLY A 528 80.57 56.00 -34.49
N THR A 529 79.27 56.30 -34.50
CA THR A 529 78.54 56.91 -33.38
C THR A 529 77.83 55.90 -32.49
N TYR A 530 77.86 54.59 -32.80
CA TYR A 530 77.21 53.52 -32.04
C TYR A 530 77.52 53.48 -30.53
N ARG A 531 78.71 53.94 -30.11
CA ARG A 531 79.13 53.96 -28.70
C ARG A 531 78.88 55.28 -27.99
N THR A 532 78.27 56.26 -28.67
CA THR A 532 77.97 57.56 -28.07
C THR A 532 76.92 57.39 -26.99
N ARG A 533 77.28 57.71 -25.74
CA ARG A 533 76.30 57.75 -24.65
C ARG A 533 75.51 59.04 -24.76
N VAL A 534 74.20 58.92 -24.73
CA VAL A 534 73.28 60.05 -24.62
C VAL A 534 72.52 59.90 -23.32
N GLY A 535 72.38 60.99 -22.58
CA GLY A 535 71.60 61.08 -21.35
C GLY A 535 70.34 61.90 -21.57
N ILE A 536 69.31 61.66 -20.76
CA ILE A 536 68.09 62.49 -20.77
C ILE A 536 68.32 63.62 -19.78
N GLY A 537 68.19 64.87 -20.23
CA GLY A 537 68.36 66.05 -19.38
C GLY A 537 67.62 67.26 -19.94
N GLU A 538 67.42 68.26 -19.08
CA GLU A 538 66.73 69.50 -19.44
C GLU A 538 67.67 70.42 -20.22
N ARG A 539 67.22 70.86 -21.41
CA ARG A 539 68.01 71.75 -22.26
C ARG A 539 67.94 73.18 -21.72
N GLN A 540 69.09 73.77 -21.43
CA GLN A 540 69.19 75.10 -20.78
C GLN A 540 68.59 76.27 -21.61
N THR A 541 68.23 76.05 -22.87
CA THR A 541 67.73 77.09 -23.78
C THR A 541 66.20 77.23 -23.81
N ASP A 542 65.46 76.17 -23.51
CA ASP A 542 63.99 76.11 -23.67
C ASP A 542 63.25 75.34 -22.55
N GLY A 543 63.96 74.74 -21.59
CA GLY A 543 63.35 74.02 -20.46
C GLY A 543 62.70 72.69 -20.85
N HIS A 544 62.87 72.24 -22.10
CA HIS A 544 62.35 70.94 -22.53
C HIS A 544 63.35 69.82 -22.24
N VAL A 545 62.84 68.68 -21.80
CA VAL A 545 63.64 67.48 -21.51
C VAL A 545 63.92 66.74 -22.82
N GLY A 546 65.20 66.57 -23.15
CA GLY A 546 65.62 65.94 -24.40
C GLY A 546 66.88 65.09 -24.26
N LEU A 547 67.24 64.39 -25.34
CA LEU A 547 68.48 63.61 -25.40
C LEU A 547 69.68 64.54 -25.59
N LEU A 548 70.57 64.56 -24.59
CA LEU A 548 71.84 65.29 -24.58
C LEU A 548 73.00 64.31 -24.75
N LYS A 549 74.04 64.70 -25.47
CA LYS A 549 75.27 63.90 -25.57
C LYS A 549 75.97 63.94 -24.20
N SER A 550 76.23 62.76 -23.63
CA SER A 550 76.94 62.61 -22.35
C SER A 550 78.44 62.76 -22.50
#